data_AF-A0A6N3CYF9-F1
#
_entry.id   AF-A0A6N3CYF9-F1
#
_cell.length_a   1.000
_cell.length_b   1.000
_cell.length_c   1.000
_cell.angle_alpha   90.00
_cell.angle_beta   90.00
_cell.angle_gamma   90.00
#
_symmetry.space_group_name_H-M   'P 1'
#
loop_
_entity.id
_entity.type
_entity.pdbx_description
1 polymer ?
#
loop_
_entity_poly.entity_id
_entity_poly.type
_entity_poly.pdbx_seq_one_letter_code
_entity_poly.pdbx_strand_id
1 'polypeptide(L)'
;MRELSVYYCSKCGYYGYYQLPKNAVCPKCSVNMVPLSISFQDFMDLSCEERDDLLSKQIISASSPYVKRLMAPHKAYNNREVIARMSDRIVELEAENKKLNETVEWMHQTIWDLVRKNKGIEPAGKPPIPPSGEKASGGAGNSENQE
;
A
#
# COMPACT_ATOMS: atom_id res chain seq x y z
N MET A 1 15.73 15.64 -37.57
CA MET A 1 14.27 15.71 -37.29
C MET A 1 14.09 16.55 -36.05
N ARG A 2 13.13 17.48 -36.00
CA ARG A 2 12.87 18.25 -34.76
C ARG A 2 12.16 17.33 -33.78
N GLU A 3 12.74 17.16 -32.59
CA GLU A 3 12.15 16.35 -31.52
C GLU A 3 10.81 16.94 -31.07
N LEU A 4 9.84 16.07 -30.79
CA LEU A 4 8.56 16.44 -30.21
C LEU A 4 8.74 16.66 -28.71
N SER A 5 8.14 17.71 -28.17
CA SER A 5 8.05 17.91 -26.72
C SER A 5 6.63 17.59 -26.25
N VAL A 6 6.51 17.08 -25.03
CA VAL A 6 5.23 16.78 -24.40
C VAL A 6 4.71 18.02 -23.67
N TYR A 7 3.44 18.36 -23.88
CA TYR A 7 2.77 19.47 -23.21
C TYR A 7 1.55 18.94 -22.48
N TYR A 8 1.14 19.63 -21.40
CA TYR A 8 -0.07 19.32 -20.66
C TYR A 8 -0.91 20.56 -20.34
N CYS A 9 -2.22 20.37 -20.20
CA CYS A 9 -3.14 21.41 -19.77
C CYS A 9 -3.17 21.48 -18.25
N SER A 10 -2.82 22.63 -17.68
CA SER A 10 -2.86 22.88 -16.23
C SER A 10 -4.27 22.87 -15.63
N LYS A 11 -5.33 22.91 -16.45
CA LYS A 11 -6.73 22.90 -15.99
C LYS A 11 -7.37 21.51 -16.00
N CYS A 12 -7.12 20.72 -17.04
CA CYS A 12 -7.84 19.46 -17.26
C CYS A 12 -6.94 18.23 -17.47
N GLY A 13 -5.62 18.40 -17.39
CA GLY A 13 -4.66 17.29 -17.55
C GLY A 13 -4.53 16.74 -18.96
N TYR A 14 -5.28 17.25 -19.95
CA TYR A 14 -5.09 16.85 -21.35
C TYR A 14 -3.63 17.08 -21.77
N TYR A 15 -2.99 16.07 -22.33
CA TYR A 15 -1.62 16.16 -22.83
C TYR A 15 -1.57 15.95 -24.35
N GLY A 16 -0.52 16.47 -24.97
CA GLY A 16 -0.30 16.39 -26.41
C GLY A 16 1.15 16.67 -26.79
N TYR A 17 1.50 16.32 -28.03
CA TYR A 17 2.87 16.38 -28.53
C TYR A 17 2.98 17.47 -29.59
N TYR A 18 3.87 18.43 -29.38
CA TYR A 18 4.02 19.57 -30.27
C TYR A 18 5.49 19.89 -30.51
N GLN A 19 5.83 20.28 -31.74
CA GLN A 19 7.18 20.74 -32.07
C GLN A 19 7.44 22.19 -31.64
N LEU A 20 6.39 23.00 -31.51
CA LEU A 20 6.49 24.41 -31.18
C LEU A 20 5.44 24.78 -30.13
N PRO A 21 5.79 25.55 -29.07
CA PRO A 21 4.87 25.93 -28.00
C PRO A 21 3.61 26.65 -28.51
N LYS A 22 3.73 27.44 -29.58
CA LYS A 22 2.61 28.20 -30.16
C LYS A 22 1.44 27.33 -30.66
N ASN A 23 1.69 26.05 -30.95
CA ASN A 23 0.66 25.11 -31.39
C ASN A 23 0.04 24.34 -30.22
N ALA A 24 0.64 24.43 -29.03
CA ALA A 24 0.23 23.67 -27.86
C ALA A 24 -0.94 24.40 -27.15
N VAL A 25 -2.13 24.32 -27.74
CA VAL A 25 -3.36 24.87 -27.18
C VAL A 25 -4.30 23.72 -26.85
N CYS A 26 -4.81 23.70 -25.62
CA CYS A 26 -5.68 22.63 -25.15
C CYS A 26 -7.02 22.65 -25.92
N PRO A 27 -7.45 21.55 -26.55
CA PRO A 27 -8.70 21.50 -27.30
C PRO A 27 -9.95 21.56 -26.40
N LYS A 28 -9.80 21.23 -25.11
CA LYS A 28 -10.92 21.23 -24.13
C LYS A 28 -11.10 22.58 -23.43
N CYS A 29 -10.00 23.28 -23.17
CA CYS A 29 -10.00 24.49 -22.32
C CYS A 29 -9.57 25.75 -23.06
N SER A 30 -9.10 25.64 -24.31
CA SER A 30 -8.59 26.75 -25.12
C SER A 30 -7.49 27.58 -24.44
N VAL A 31 -6.72 26.96 -23.54
CA VAL A 31 -5.57 27.58 -22.86
C VAL A 31 -4.26 27.06 -23.43
N ASN A 32 -3.22 27.89 -23.38
CA ASN A 32 -1.86 27.48 -23.71
C ASN A 32 -1.42 26.36 -22.75
N MET A 33 -0.90 25.28 -23.32
CA MET A 33 -0.41 24.14 -22.58
C MET A 33 1.02 24.39 -22.10
N VAL A 34 1.38 23.74 -21.00
CA VAL A 34 2.67 23.87 -20.33
C VAL A 34 3.58 22.71 -20.77
N PRO A 35 4.85 22.96 -21.14
CA PRO A 35 5.77 21.88 -21.48
C PRO A 35 6.11 21.04 -20.24
N LEU A 36 6.21 19.73 -20.41
CA LEU A 36 6.80 18.83 -19.43
C LEU A 36 8.32 18.82 -19.59
N SER A 37 9.03 18.67 -18.47
CA SER A 37 10.50 18.60 -18.43
C SER A 37 11.07 17.24 -18.83
N ILE A 38 10.21 16.28 -19.21
CA ILE A 38 10.59 14.89 -19.49
C ILE A 38 10.63 14.69 -21.01
N SER A 39 11.51 13.81 -21.48
CA SER A 39 11.63 13.56 -22.92
C SER A 39 10.37 12.87 -23.48
N PHE A 40 10.14 12.99 -24.79
CA PHE A 40 9.03 12.28 -25.43
C PHE A 40 9.12 10.76 -25.21
N GLN A 41 10.33 10.20 -25.30
CA GLN A 41 10.54 8.76 -25.14
C GLN A 41 10.19 8.33 -23.71
N ASP A 42 10.73 9.02 -22.70
CA ASP A 42 10.46 8.69 -21.29
C ASP A 42 8.95 8.77 -21.00
N PHE A 43 8.24 9.74 -21.57
CA PHE A 43 6.79 9.86 -21.39
C PHE A 43 6.00 8.72 -22.05
N MET A 44 6.45 8.25 -23.20
CA MET A 44 5.85 7.11 -23.89
C MET A 44 6.09 5.80 -23.15
N ASP A 45 7.21 5.67 -22.45
CA ASP A 45 7.55 4.48 -21.68
C ASP A 45 6.77 4.40 -20.35
N LEU A 46 6.21 5.52 -19.86
CA LEU A 46 5.30 5.51 -18.71
C LEU A 46 3.98 4.81 -19.01
N SER A 47 3.47 4.06 -18.04
CA SER A 47 2.11 3.51 -18.03
C SER A 47 1.04 4.60 -17.91
N CYS A 48 -0.22 4.23 -18.16
CA CYS A 48 -1.34 5.16 -18.02
C CYS A 48 -1.44 5.75 -16.61
N GLU A 49 -1.28 4.90 -15.59
CA GLU A 49 -1.32 5.32 -14.18
C GLU A 49 -0.18 6.29 -13.88
N GLU A 50 1.06 5.97 -14.28
CA GLU A 50 2.21 6.84 -14.03
C GLU A 50 2.10 8.19 -14.73
N ARG A 51 1.52 8.24 -15.95
CA ARG A 51 1.24 9.50 -16.65
C ARG A 51 0.23 10.35 -15.88
N ASP A 52 -0.88 9.75 -15.44
CA ASP A 52 -1.90 10.46 -14.67
C ASP A 52 -1.34 10.99 -13.35
N ASP A 53 -0.49 10.20 -12.69
CA ASP A 53 0.16 10.55 -11.44
C ASP A 53 1.15 11.72 -11.63
N LEU A 54 1.96 11.67 -12.69
CA LEU A 54 2.86 12.75 -13.09
C LEU A 54 2.10 14.05 -13.37
N LEU A 55 1.06 13.99 -14.20
CA LEU A 55 0.25 15.15 -14.58
C LEU A 55 -0.47 15.75 -13.37
N SER A 56 -1.04 14.91 -12.50
CA SER A 56 -1.68 15.34 -11.26
C SER A 56 -0.71 16.07 -10.34
N LYS A 57 0.50 15.54 -10.15
CA LYS A 57 1.57 16.20 -9.38
C LYS A 57 1.94 17.56 -9.98
N GLN A 58 2.03 17.67 -11.30
CA GLN A 58 2.36 18.93 -11.98
C GLN A 58 1.23 19.96 -11.89
N ILE A 59 -0.04 19.54 -11.93
CA ILE A 59 -1.17 20.45 -11.73
C ILE A 59 -1.22 20.96 -10.29
N ILE A 60 -1.06 20.07 -9.31
CA ILE A 60 -1.06 20.44 -7.89
C ILE A 60 0.14 21.33 -7.57
N SER A 61 1.32 21.05 -8.13
CA SER A 61 2.52 21.88 -7.92
C SER A 61 2.37 23.28 -8.51
N ALA A 62 1.73 23.42 -9.67
CA ALA A 62 1.42 24.69 -10.30
C ALA A 62 0.21 25.43 -9.67
N SER A 63 -0.59 24.74 -8.86
CA SER A 63 -1.76 25.33 -8.20
C SER A 63 -1.39 26.39 -7.15
N SER A 64 -2.34 27.30 -6.87
CA SER A 64 -2.20 28.33 -5.85
C SER A 64 -1.82 27.71 -4.49
N PRO A 65 -0.94 28.36 -3.70
CA PRO A 65 -0.59 27.93 -2.34
C PRO A 65 -1.81 27.68 -1.45
N TYR A 66 -2.92 28.37 -1.71
CA TYR A 66 -4.19 28.17 -1.01
C TYR A 66 -4.79 26.77 -1.25
N VAL A 67 -4.82 26.33 -2.51
CA VAL A 67 -5.31 24.98 -2.88
C VAL A 67 -4.44 23.90 -2.24
N LYS A 68 -3.12 24.07 -2.25
CA LYS A 68 -2.18 23.16 -1.57
C LYS A 68 -2.47 23.06 -0.07
N ARG A 69 -2.78 24.18 0.59
CA ARG A 69 -3.11 24.22 2.02
C ARG A 69 -4.44 23.51 2.30
N LEU A 70 -5.45 23.67 1.45
CA LEU A 70 -6.72 22.96 1.58
C LEU A 70 -6.57 21.44 1.42
N MET A 71 -5.69 20.99 0.52
CA MET A 71 -5.44 19.56 0.29
C MET A 71 -4.55 18.90 1.36
N ALA A 72 -3.75 19.68 2.10
CA ALA A 72 -2.79 19.14 3.06
C ALA A 72 -3.43 18.32 4.20
N PRO A 73 -4.53 18.76 4.85
CA PRO A 73 -5.22 17.96 5.87
C PRO A 73 -5.75 16.63 5.31
N HIS A 74 -6.32 16.63 4.10
CA HIS A 74 -6.85 15.41 3.48
C HIS A 74 -5.72 14.40 3.18
N LYS A 75 -4.58 14.88 2.68
CA LYS A 75 -3.39 14.04 2.48
C LYS A 75 -2.89 13.44 3.79
N ALA A 76 -2.81 14.25 4.86
CA ALA A 76 -2.38 13.77 6.17
C ALA A 76 -3.35 12.73 6.76
N TYR A 77 -4.66 12.94 6.59
CA TYR A 77 -5.68 12.01 7.06
C TYR A 77 -5.59 10.66 6.33
N ASN A 78 -5.52 10.67 5.00
CA ASN A 78 -5.36 9.43 4.21
C ASN A 78 -4.10 8.67 4.64
N ASN A 79 -2.98 9.39 4.85
CA ASN A 79 -1.76 8.76 5.34
C ASN A 79 -1.96 8.11 6.71
N ARG A 80 -2.66 8.77 7.63
CA ARG A 80 -2.95 8.22 8.96
C ARG A 80 -3.81 6.97 8.88
N GLU A 81 -4.82 6.96 8.01
CA GLU A 81 -5.67 5.78 7.80
C GLU A 81 -4.87 4.61 7.24
N VAL A 82 -4.02 4.84 6.24
CA VAL A 82 -3.15 3.81 5.66
C VAL A 82 -2.18 3.27 6.72
N ILE A 83 -1.56 4.14 7.51
CA ILE A 83 -0.66 3.74 8.61
C ILE A 83 -1.40 2.91 9.65
N ALA A 84 -2.62 3.29 10.03
CA ALA A 84 -3.41 2.53 11.00
C ALA A 84 -3.70 1.11 10.48
N ARG A 85 -4.20 0.98 9.25
CA ARG A 85 -4.45 -0.33 8.62
C ARG A 85 -3.20 -1.20 8.54
N MET A 86 -2.05 -0.60 8.20
CA MET A 86 -0.77 -1.32 8.17
C MET A 86 -0.32 -1.75 9.57
N SER A 87 -0.53 -0.90 10.58
CA SER A 87 -0.18 -1.19 11.97
C SER A 87 -1.00 -2.36 12.52
N ASP A 88 -2.30 -2.39 12.24
CA ASP A 88 -3.18 -3.50 12.61
C ASP A 88 -2.68 -4.82 12.01
N ARG A 89 -2.28 -4.79 10.73
CA ARG A 89 -1.73 -5.97 10.05
C ARG A 89 -0.39 -6.43 10.64
N ILE A 90 0.45 -5.51 11.10
CA ILE A 90 1.70 -5.86 11.79
C ILE A 90 1.39 -6.60 13.09
N VAL A 91 0.46 -6.10 13.90
CA VAL A 91 0.07 -6.73 15.17
C VAL A 91 -0.47 -8.15 14.94
N GLU A 92 -1.30 -8.35 13.91
CA GLU A 92 -1.77 -9.68 13.53
C GLU A 92 -0.62 -10.62 13.18
N LEU A 93 0.31 -10.16 12.33
CA LEU A 93 1.46 -10.95 11.90
C LEU A 93 2.43 -11.26 13.05
N GLU A 94 2.58 -10.36 14.01
CA GLU A 94 3.36 -10.58 15.24
C GLU A 94 2.71 -11.64 16.13
N ALA A 95 1.39 -11.65 16.26
CA ALA A 95 0.66 -12.68 17.00
C ALA A 95 0.78 -14.06 16.33
N GLU A 96 0.66 -14.13 15.00
CA GLU A 96 0.89 -15.36 14.23
C GLU A 96 2.32 -15.88 14.39
N ASN A 97 3.32 -14.99 14.28
CA ASN A 97 4.72 -15.36 14.49
C ASN A 97 4.98 -15.87 15.91
N LYS A 98 4.37 -15.26 16.93
CA LYS A 98 4.49 -15.73 18.31
C LYS A 98 3.98 -17.16 18.44
N LYS A 99 2.81 -17.47 17.88
CA LYS A 99 2.24 -18.83 17.89
C LYS A 99 3.11 -19.85 17.15
N LEU A 100 3.67 -19.45 16.01
CA LEU A 100 4.60 -20.29 15.26
C LEU A 100 5.87 -20.56 16.08
N ASN A 101 6.44 -19.54 16.72
CA ASN A 101 7.61 -19.68 17.59
C ASN A 101 7.34 -20.60 18.79
N GLU A 102 6.18 -20.47 19.44
CA GLU A 102 5.76 -21.38 20.51
C GLU A 102 5.65 -22.83 20.03
N THR A 103 5.18 -23.03 18.80
CA THR A 103 5.10 -24.36 18.18
C THR A 103 6.49 -24.94 17.91
N VAL A 104 7.42 -24.13 17.39
CA VAL A 104 8.81 -24.54 17.14
C VAL A 104 9.52 -24.88 18.45
N GLU A 105 9.34 -24.08 19.50
CA GLU A 105 9.92 -24.36 20.81
C GLU A 105 9.36 -25.68 21.38
N TRP A 106 8.05 -25.89 21.27
CA TRP A 106 7.44 -27.15 21.67
C TRP A 106 7.97 -28.35 20.87
N MET A 107 8.17 -28.20 19.55
CA MET A 107 8.77 -29.23 18.70
C MET A 107 10.20 -29.53 19.15
N HIS A 108 11.01 -28.51 19.47
CA HIS A 108 12.36 -28.71 19.99
C HIS A 108 12.35 -29.51 21.29
N GLN A 109 11.53 -29.13 22.28
CA GLN A 109 11.42 -29.86 23.55
C GLN A 109 11.01 -31.31 23.33
N THR A 110 10.03 -31.55 22.45
CA THR A 110 9.55 -32.90 22.12
C THR A 110 10.65 -33.75 21.47
N ILE A 111 11.42 -33.19 20.54
CA ILE A 111 12.56 -33.89 19.92
C ILE A 111 13.61 -34.23 20.98
N TRP A 112 13.95 -33.29 21.87
CA TRP A 112 14.91 -33.52 22.96
C TRP A 112 14.47 -34.64 23.91
N ASP A 113 13.18 -34.71 24.24
CA ASP A 113 12.61 -35.81 25.05
C ASP A 113 12.75 -37.16 24.36
N LEU A 114 12.43 -37.23 23.07
CA LEU A 114 12.56 -38.45 22.27
C LEU A 114 14.02 -38.90 22.16
N VAL A 115 14.95 -37.96 21.95
CA VAL A 115 16.40 -38.24 21.89
C VAL A 115 16.93 -38.74 23.24
N ARG A 116 16.50 -38.15 24.36
CA ARG A 116 16.89 -38.60 25.71
C ARG A 116 16.40 -40.01 26.01
N LYS A 117 15.14 -40.31 25.67
CA LYS A 117 14.55 -41.65 25.79
C LYS A 117 15.32 -42.68 24.95
N ASN A 118 15.64 -42.37 23.70
CA ASN A 118 16.43 -43.26 22.84
C ASN A 118 17.86 -43.51 23.36
N LYS A 119 18.42 -42.57 24.13
CA LYS A 119 19.75 -42.71 24.75
C LYS A 119 19.73 -43.35 26.15
N GLY A 120 18.56 -43.79 26.64
CA GLY A 120 18.42 -44.44 27.95
C GLY A 120 18.55 -43.48 29.15
N ILE A 121 18.34 -42.18 28.93
CA ILE A 121 18.37 -41.15 29.99
C ILE A 121 16.93 -40.90 30.43
N GLU A 122 16.56 -41.32 31.65
CA GLU A 122 15.21 -41.13 32.21
C GLU A 122 14.82 -39.64 32.25
N PRO A 123 13.63 -39.24 31.75
CA PRO A 123 13.23 -37.84 31.68
C PRO A 123 12.70 -37.32 33.03
N ALA A 124 13.29 -36.23 33.52
CA ALA A 124 12.71 -35.45 34.62
C ALA A 124 11.59 -34.53 34.09
N GLY A 125 10.33 -34.89 34.35
CA GLY A 125 9.18 -33.97 34.24
C GLY A 125 8.16 -34.27 33.14
N LYS A 126 6.89 -33.88 33.40
CA LYS A 126 5.71 -34.09 32.53
C LYS A 126 5.94 -33.58 31.09
N PRO A 127 5.38 -34.25 30.07
CA PRO A 127 5.50 -33.82 28.68
C PRO A 127 4.82 -32.45 28.48
N PRO A 128 5.44 -31.54 27.71
CA PRO A 128 4.84 -30.25 27.41
C PRO A 128 3.61 -30.46 26.52
N ILE A 129 2.49 -29.83 26.88
CA ILE A 129 1.24 -29.87 26.15
C ILE A 129 1.39 -28.94 24.93
N PRO A 130 0.94 -29.32 23.72
CA PRO A 130 0.98 -28.43 22.56
C PRO A 130 0.17 -27.15 22.85
N PRO A 131 0.59 -25.98 22.34
CA PRO A 131 -0.19 -24.75 22.48
C PRO A 131 -1.53 -24.93 21.74
N SER A 132 -2.59 -25.13 22.51
CA SER A 132 -3.96 -25.29 22.04
C SER A 132 -4.36 -24.08 21.20
N GLY A 133 -4.67 -24.27 19.92
CA GLY A 133 -5.38 -23.24 19.15
C GLY A 133 -6.74 -23.02 19.78
N GLU A 134 -6.99 -21.81 20.31
CA GLU A 134 -8.32 -21.40 20.76
C GLU A 134 -9.32 -21.66 19.63
N LYS A 135 -10.23 -22.61 19.87
CA LYS A 135 -11.44 -22.73 19.05
C LYS A 135 -12.30 -21.52 19.36
N ALA A 136 -12.55 -20.70 18.35
CA ALA A 136 -13.64 -19.73 18.37
C ALA A 136 -14.94 -20.47 18.73
N SER A 137 -15.39 -20.33 19.97
CA SER A 137 -16.69 -20.78 20.43
C SER A 137 -17.74 -19.85 19.81
N GLY A 138 -18.48 -20.39 18.83
CA GLY A 138 -19.70 -19.78 18.34
C GLY A 138 -20.69 -19.60 19.48
N GLY A 139 -21.06 -18.34 19.75
CA GLY A 139 -22.16 -17.95 20.61
C GLY A 139 -23.32 -17.49 19.76
N ALA A 140 -24.40 -18.26 19.78
CA ALA A 140 -25.70 -17.89 19.23
C ALA A 140 -26.27 -16.68 19.98
N GLY A 141 -26.68 -15.65 19.26
CA GLY A 141 -27.49 -14.54 19.75
C GLY A 141 -28.72 -14.41 18.88
N ASN A 142 -29.85 -14.91 19.38
CA ASN A 142 -31.17 -14.82 18.77
C ASN A 142 -31.61 -13.35 18.73
N SER A 143 -32.19 -12.89 17.63
CA SER A 143 -32.98 -11.65 17.59
C SER A 143 -34.02 -11.77 16.48
N GLU A 144 -35.14 -12.39 16.85
CA GLU A 144 -36.45 -12.05 16.31
C GLU A 144 -36.68 -10.53 16.44
N ASN A 145 -37.13 -9.90 15.36
CA ASN A 145 -38.28 -8.99 15.41
C ASN A 145 -38.79 -8.71 14.01
N GLN A 146 -40.01 -9.22 13.77
CA GLN A 146 -40.96 -8.72 12.78
C GLN A 146 -41.69 -7.53 13.41
N GLU A 147 -41.61 -6.37 12.77
CA GLU A 147 -42.74 -5.56 12.26
C GLU A 147 -42.20 -4.29 11.60
#